data_AF-A0AA36DN82-F1
#
_entry.id   AF-A0AA36DN82-F1
#
_cell.length_a   1.000
_cell.length_b   1.000
_cell.length_c   1.000
_cell.angle_alpha   90.00
_cell.angle_beta   90.00
_cell.angle_gamma   90.00
#
_symmetry.space_group_name_H-M   'P 1'
#
loop_
_entity.id
_entity.type
_entity.pdbx_description
1 polymer ?
#
loop_
_entity_poly.entity_id
_entity_poly.type
_entity_poly.pdbx_seq_one_letter_code
_entity_poly.pdbx_strand_id
1 'polypeptide(L)'
;MKEVNAINLQQVKSMQNAIDSMRLSSDSVVRTLTGIIKEQGNIIAGLSLTVDTILSNQQEHGKQLRKASYHIAKGNEVTSLAGRVFERKNFTKSWKFNGFPPFKVTVVVIDTAALTFVSEC
;
A
#
# COMPACT_ATOMS: atom_id res chain seq x y z
N MET A 1 -12.15 -5.05 -17.84
CA MET A 1 -11.81 -3.77 -17.20
C MET A 1 -13.07 -3.32 -16.48
N LYS A 2 -13.15 -3.46 -15.15
CA LYS A 2 -14.36 -3.08 -14.40
C LYS A 2 -14.39 -1.55 -14.36
N GLU A 3 -15.47 -0.96 -14.87
CA GLU A 3 -15.79 0.45 -14.63
C GLU A 3 -15.62 0.74 -13.15
N VAL A 4 -14.66 1.60 -12.84
CA VAL A 4 -14.67 2.30 -11.57
C VAL A 4 -15.89 3.21 -11.69
N ASN A 5 -16.96 2.89 -10.95
CA ASN A 5 -18.11 3.76 -10.73
C ASN A 5 -17.62 5.03 -10.03
N ALA A 6 -16.85 5.86 -10.73
CA ALA A 6 -16.38 7.14 -10.26
C ALA A 6 -17.62 8.00 -10.11
N ILE A 7 -17.85 8.47 -8.90
CA ILE A 7 -19.08 9.19 -8.61
C ILE A 7 -19.05 10.49 -9.39
N ASN A 8 -20.12 10.75 -10.15
CA ASN A 8 -20.23 11.97 -10.94
C ASN A 8 -20.55 13.16 -10.02
N LEU A 9 -19.53 13.67 -9.35
CA LEU A 9 -19.57 14.85 -8.49
C LEU A 9 -20.14 16.08 -9.19
N GLN A 10 -19.97 16.17 -10.51
CA GLN A 10 -20.52 17.26 -11.30
C GLN A 10 -22.06 17.16 -11.38
N GLN A 11 -22.61 15.95 -11.45
CA GLN A 11 -24.04 15.70 -11.42
C GLN A 11 -24.63 16.03 -10.04
N VAL A 12 -23.96 15.62 -8.96
CA VAL A 12 -24.37 15.94 -7.58
C VAL A 12 -24.34 17.46 -7.33
N LYS A 13 -23.28 18.16 -7.75
CA LYS A 13 -23.21 19.63 -7.68
C LYS A 13 -24.30 20.31 -8.51
N SER A 14 -24.60 19.78 -9.70
CA SER A 14 -25.66 20.33 -10.55
C SER A 14 -27.03 20.19 -9.89
N MET A 15 -27.30 19.08 -9.21
CA MET A 15 -28.53 18.90 -8.42
C MET A 15 -28.59 19.84 -7.21
N GLN A 16 -27.48 20.02 -6.48
CA GLN A 16 -27.42 20.97 -5.37
C GLN A 16 -27.69 22.41 -5.83
N ASN A 17 -27.07 22.83 -6.93
CA ASN A 17 -27.30 24.14 -7.53
C ASN A 17 -28.76 24.31 -8.01
N ALA A 18 -29.36 23.26 -8.59
CA ALA A 18 -30.75 23.27 -8.99
C ALA A 18 -31.67 23.48 -7.77
N ILE A 19 -31.44 22.76 -6.68
CA ILE A 19 -32.20 22.90 -5.42
C ILE A 19 -32.00 24.29 -4.81
N ASP A 20 -30.78 24.83 -4.81
CA ASP A 20 -30.50 26.17 -4.30
C ASP A 20 -31.17 27.28 -5.13
N SER A 21 -31.36 27.05 -6.43
CA SER A 21 -32.06 27.98 -7.32
C SER A 21 -33.60 27.87 -7.25
N MET A 22 -34.14 26.86 -6.57
CA MET A 22 -35.60 26.72 -6.43
C MET A 22 -36.16 27.86 -5.58
N ARG A 23 -37.14 28.58 -6.13
CA ARG A 23 -37.90 29.59 -5.36
C ARG A 23 -38.64 28.92 -4.22
N LEU A 24 -38.60 29.55 -3.05
CA LEU A 24 -39.34 29.12 -1.86
C LEU A 24 -40.84 29.12 -2.17
N SER A 25 -41.47 27.95 -2.03
CA SER A 25 -42.92 27.84 -2.11
C SER A 25 -43.59 28.58 -0.95
N SER A 26 -44.73 29.20 -1.23
CA SER A 26 -45.63 29.75 -0.22
C SER A 26 -46.22 28.64 0.67
N ASP A 27 -46.30 27.41 0.16
CA ASP A 27 -46.73 26.24 0.92
C ASP A 27 -45.63 25.76 1.90
N SER A 28 -46.00 25.69 3.19
CA SER A 28 -45.11 25.26 4.27
C SER A 28 -44.67 23.79 4.15
N VAL A 29 -45.52 22.90 3.63
CA VAL A 29 -45.22 21.49 3.43
C VAL A 29 -44.19 21.35 2.33
N VAL A 30 -44.41 22.02 1.19
CA VAL A 30 -43.48 22.00 0.05
C VAL A 30 -42.11 22.54 0.48
N ARG A 31 -42.07 23.64 1.25
CA ARG A 31 -40.82 24.21 1.76
C ARG A 31 -40.04 23.24 2.66
N THR A 32 -40.76 22.55 3.55
CA THR A 32 -40.16 21.55 4.44
C THR A 32 -39.61 20.37 3.64
N LEU A 33 -40.36 19.90 2.64
CA LEU A 33 -39.94 18.81 1.76
C LEU A 33 -38.68 19.20 0.96
N THR A 34 -38.63 20.41 0.41
CA THR A 34 -37.42 20.93 -0.27
C THR A 34 -36.22 20.96 0.66
N GLY A 35 -36.40 21.36 1.92
CA GLY A 35 -35.34 21.33 2.94
C GLY A 35 -34.82 19.91 3.19
N ILE A 36 -35.70 18.93 3.33
CA ILE A 36 -35.33 17.52 3.53
C ILE A 36 -34.56 16.98 2.31
N ILE A 37 -35.03 17.26 1.09
CA ILE A 37 -34.38 16.81 -0.14
C ILE A 37 -32.99 17.43 -0.27
N LYS A 38 -32.84 18.72 0.08
CA LYS A 38 -31.55 19.40 0.12
C LYS A 38 -30.58 18.71 1.08
N GLU A 39 -31.04 18.42 2.29
CA GLU A 39 -30.21 17.77 3.32
C GLU A 39 -29.81 16.35 2.89
N GLN A 40 -30.75 15.57 2.36
CA GLN A 40 -30.47 14.24 1.81
C GLN A 40 -29.45 14.31 0.66
N GLY A 41 -29.57 15.30 -0.24
CA GLY A 41 -28.61 15.52 -1.32
C GLY A 41 -27.19 15.76 -0.80
N ASN A 42 -27.05 16.55 0.27
CA ASN A 42 -25.76 16.80 0.91
C ASN A 42 -25.17 15.55 1.58
N ILE A 43 -26.00 14.78 2.28
CA ILE A 43 -25.59 13.53 2.92
C ILE A 43 -25.11 12.52 1.87
N ILE A 44 -25.86 12.35 0.78
CA ILE A 44 -25.50 11.45 -0.33
C ILE A 44 -24.16 11.89 -0.94
N ALA A 45 -23.97 13.19 -1.18
CA ALA A 45 -22.70 13.74 -1.68
C ALA A 45 -21.50 13.40 -0.76
N GLY A 46 -21.68 13.56 0.56
CA GLY A 46 -20.66 13.24 1.56
C GLY A 46 -20.34 11.75 1.63
N LEU A 47 -21.38 10.89 1.64
CA LEU A 47 -21.22 9.44 1.62
C LEU A 47 -20.48 8.98 0.37
N SER A 48 -20.85 9.53 -0.79
CA SER A 48 -20.18 9.29 -2.05
C SER A 48 -18.67 9.55 -1.99
N LEU A 49 -18.27 10.75 -1.53
CA LEU A 49 -16.86 11.10 -1.37
C LEU A 49 -16.12 10.17 -0.41
N THR A 50 -16.80 9.74 0.65
CA THR A 50 -16.24 8.81 1.64
C THR A 50 -16.00 7.43 1.03
N VAL A 51 -16.96 6.92 0.24
CA VAL A 51 -16.82 5.64 -0.49
C VAL A 51 -15.67 5.70 -1.49
N ASP A 52 -15.55 6.77 -2.27
CA ASP A 52 -14.43 6.96 -3.21
C ASP A 52 -13.07 6.94 -2.49
N THR A 53 -12.99 7.60 -1.33
CA THR A 53 -11.77 7.61 -0.49
C THR A 53 -11.44 6.20 0.01
N ILE A 54 -12.44 5.45 0.49
CA ILE A 54 -12.26 4.06 0.96
C ILE A 54 -11.78 3.17 -0.19
N LEU A 55 -12.39 3.27 -1.36
CA LEU A 55 -11.99 2.48 -2.54
C LEU A 55 -10.56 2.79 -2.98
N SER A 56 -10.19 4.07 -3.00
CA SER A 56 -8.82 4.50 -3.31
C SER A 56 -7.81 3.93 -2.31
N ASN A 57 -8.10 4.04 -1.01
CA ASN A 57 -7.25 3.48 0.05
C ASN A 57 -7.13 1.95 -0.06
N GLN A 58 -8.23 1.26 -0.37
CA GLN A 58 -8.23 -0.19 -0.54
C GLN A 58 -7.38 -0.62 -1.74
N GLN A 59 -7.41 0.12 -2.84
CA GLN A 59 -6.54 -0.14 -3.99
C GLN A 59 -5.07 0.06 -3.63
N GLU A 60 -4.74 1.11 -2.88
CA GLU A 60 -3.37 1.37 -2.43
C GLU A 60 -2.88 0.29 -1.46
N HIS A 61 -3.68 -0.09 -0.46
CA HIS A 61 -3.37 -1.21 0.42
C HIS A 61 -3.17 -2.52 -0.37
N GLY A 62 -3.96 -2.76 -1.41
CA GLY A 62 -3.78 -3.90 -2.31
C GLY A 62 -2.43 -3.88 -3.03
N LYS A 63 -1.94 -2.71 -3.47
CA LYS A 63 -0.60 -2.58 -4.07
C LYS A 63 0.51 -2.81 -3.06
N GLN A 64 0.38 -2.22 -1.87
CA GLN A 64 1.37 -2.40 -0.79
C GLN A 64 1.46 -3.86 -0.36
N LEU A 65 0.32 -4.55 -0.23
CA LEU A 65 0.28 -5.98 0.09
C LEU A 65 0.97 -6.81 -0.99
N ARG A 66 0.70 -6.55 -2.28
CA ARG A 66 1.39 -7.24 -3.38
C ARG A 66 2.89 -7.02 -3.34
N LYS A 67 3.34 -5.80 -3.06
CA LYS A 67 4.77 -5.47 -2.93
C LYS A 67 5.39 -6.20 -1.74
N ALA A 68 4.73 -6.21 -0.58
CA ALA A 68 5.18 -6.95 0.60
C ALA A 68 5.27 -8.46 0.32
N SER A 69 4.23 -9.05 -0.29
CA SER A 69 4.23 -10.46 -0.69
C SER A 69 5.36 -10.79 -1.67
N TYR A 70 5.64 -9.90 -2.63
CA TYR A 70 6.77 -10.07 -3.54
C TYR A 70 8.12 -10.07 -2.80
N HIS A 71 8.31 -9.15 -1.85
CA HIS A 71 9.53 -9.12 -1.03
C HIS A 71 9.67 -10.35 -0.14
N ILE A 72 8.57 -10.85 0.44
CA ILE A 72 8.57 -12.09 1.23
C ILE A 72 8.90 -13.29 0.34
N ALA A 73 8.26 -13.42 -0.82
CA ALA A 73 8.53 -14.51 -1.76
C ALA A 73 9.99 -14.51 -2.21
N LYS A 74 10.53 -13.35 -2.58
CA LYS A 74 11.94 -13.20 -2.95
C LYS A 74 12.89 -13.48 -1.79
N GLY A 75 12.54 -13.06 -0.57
CA GLY A 75 13.29 -13.39 0.64
C GLY A 75 13.31 -14.89 0.93
N ASN A 76 12.18 -15.58 0.68
CA ASN A 76 12.05 -17.03 0.85
C ASN A 76 12.79 -17.84 -0.22
N GLU A 77 12.91 -17.32 -1.44
CA GLU A 77 13.81 -17.90 -2.46
C GLU A 77 15.28 -17.84 -2.03
N VAL A 78 15.68 -16.78 -1.32
CA VAL A 78 17.04 -16.61 -0.78
C VAL A 78 17.29 -17.51 0.43
N THR A 79 16.28 -17.78 1.27
CA THR A 79 16.41 -18.65 2.46
C THR A 79 16.20 -20.14 2.21
N SER A 80 15.89 -20.56 0.97
CA SER A 80 15.96 -21.98 0.59
C SER A 80 17.42 -22.45 0.45
N LEU A 81 18.08 -22.57 1.61
CA LEU A 81 19.37 -23.22 1.82
C LEU A 81 19.22 -24.76 1.93
N ALA A 82 18.00 -25.28 1.81
CA ALA A 82 17.73 -26.71 1.84
C ALA A 82 18.37 -27.39 0.62
N GLY A 83 19.58 -27.94 0.82
CA GLY A 83 20.36 -28.64 -0.20
C GLY A 83 21.56 -27.86 -0.77
N ARG A 84 21.81 -26.61 -0.35
CA ARG A 84 23.06 -25.93 -0.72
C ARG A 84 24.18 -26.33 0.23
N VAL A 85 25.09 -27.18 -0.26
CA VAL A 85 26.35 -27.47 0.42
C VAL A 85 27.22 -26.20 0.40
N PHE A 86 27.77 -25.82 1.55
CA PHE A 86 28.74 -24.73 1.69
C PHE A 86 30.04 -25.10 0.97
N GLU A 87 30.08 -24.92 -0.34
CA GLU A 87 31.28 -25.15 -1.15
C GLU A 87 32.01 -23.84 -1.45
N ARG A 88 33.35 -23.92 -1.50
CA ARG A 88 34.25 -22.78 -1.73
C ARG A 88 33.92 -21.95 -2.99
N LYS A 89 33.32 -22.59 -3.99
CA LYS A 89 32.89 -21.97 -5.25
C LYS A 89 31.71 -21.00 -5.11
N ASN A 90 30.97 -21.06 -4.00
CA ASN A 90 29.78 -20.24 -3.75
C ASN A 90 30.11 -18.93 -3.00
N PHE A 91 31.37 -18.66 -2.68
CA PHE A 91 31.81 -17.42 -2.03
C PHE A 91 32.02 -16.32 -3.06
N THR A 92 31.28 -15.21 -2.93
CA THR A 92 31.35 -14.09 -3.88
C THR A 92 32.47 -13.10 -3.53
N LYS A 93 32.73 -12.86 -2.24
CA LYS A 93 33.81 -11.96 -1.78
C LYS A 93 34.40 -12.47 -0.46
N SER A 94 35.72 -12.43 -0.36
CA SER A 94 36.45 -12.69 0.90
C SER A 94 37.33 -11.51 1.23
N TRP A 95 37.34 -11.10 2.49
CA TRP A 95 38.23 -10.05 2.99
C TRP A 95 39.14 -10.67 4.04
N LYS A 96 40.45 -10.56 3.82
CA LYS A 96 41.47 -11.02 4.76
C LYS A 96 41.96 -9.81 5.55
N PHE A 97 41.80 -9.87 6.87
CA PHE A 97 42.37 -8.87 7.77
C PHE A 97 43.59 -9.46 8.46
N ASN A 98 44.66 -8.67 8.58
CA ASN A 98 45.79 -9.02 9.40
C ASN A 98 45.37 -8.86 10.87
N GLY A 99 44.88 -9.94 11.47
CA GLY A 99 44.67 -10.01 12.91
C GLY A 99 46.02 -10.00 13.64
N PHE A 100 46.02 -9.50 14.88
CA PHE A 100 47.18 -9.64 15.75
C PHE A 100 47.44 -11.14 16.02
N PRO A 101 48.71 -11.60 16.03
CA PRO A 101 49.02 -12.99 16.30
C PRO A 101 48.42 -13.46 17.63
N PRO A 102 47.94 -14.71 17.74
CA PRO A 102 48.05 -15.81 16.77
C PRO A 102 46.87 -15.96 15.78
N PHE A 103 45.89 -15.04 15.73
CA PHE A 103 44.64 -15.29 15.01
C PHE A 103 44.59 -14.61 13.64
N LYS A 104 44.33 -15.37 12.57
CA LYS A 104 43.93 -14.81 11.27
C LYS A 104 42.41 -14.76 11.21
N VAL A 105 41.85 -13.55 11.13
CA VAL A 105 40.40 -13.36 10.99
C VAL A 105 40.06 -13.26 9.51
N THR A 106 39.32 -14.24 9.00
CA THR A 106 38.75 -14.18 7.65
C THR A 106 37.25 -13.96 7.77
N VAL A 107 36.78 -12.83 7.24
CA VAL A 107 35.35 -12.55 7.13
C VAL A 107 34.91 -12.93 5.73
N VAL A 108 33.99 -13.88 5.66
CA VAL A 108 33.41 -14.33 4.40
C VAL A 108 31.95 -13.89 4.37
N VAL A 109 31.60 -13.11 3.37
CA VAL A 109 30.22 -12.67 3.16
C VAL A 109 29.58 -13.63 2.18
N ILE A 110 28.56 -14.34 2.65
CA ILE A 110 27.72 -15.18 1.82
C ILE A 110 26.44 -14.38 1.58
N ASP A 111 26.23 -14.03 0.32
CA ASP A 111 25.06 -13.37 -0.26
C ASP A 111 24.17 -12.59 0.73
N THR A 112 24.37 -11.26 0.77
CA THR A 112 23.58 -10.20 1.43
C THR A 112 23.01 -10.39 2.85
N ALA A 113 23.10 -11.55 3.50
CA ALA A 113 22.44 -11.83 4.77
C ALA A 113 23.24 -12.69 5.76
N ALA A 114 24.39 -13.27 5.40
CA ALA A 114 25.18 -14.06 6.35
C ALA A 114 26.63 -13.58 6.44
N LEU A 115 26.93 -12.85 7.52
CA LEU A 115 28.29 -12.67 8.03
C LEU A 115 28.62 -13.87 8.92
N THR A 116 29.38 -14.82 8.39
CA THR A 116 29.91 -15.92 9.20
C THR A 116 31.37 -15.63 9.52
N PHE A 117 31.69 -15.52 10.81
CA PHE A 117 33.07 -15.42 11.28
C PHE A 117 33.70 -16.80 11.30
N VAL A 118 34.78 -16.98 10.55
CA VAL A 118 35.60 -18.19 10.63
C VAL A 118 36.97 -17.78 11.18
N SER A 119 37.28 -18.23 12.39
CA SER A 119 38.65 -18.16 12.93
C SER A 119 39.34 -19.49 12.65
N GLU A 120 40.41 -19.46 11.85
CA GLU A 120 41.33 -20.59 11.73
C GLU A 120 42.53 -20.33 12.64
N CYS A 121 42.82 -21.30 13.52
CA CYS A 121 44.02 -21.32 14.37
C CYS A 121 45.26 -21.72 13.59
#